data_AF-A0A8K0NXQ1-F1
#
_entry.id   AF-A0A8K0NXQ1-F1
#
_cell.length_a   1.000
_cell.length_b   1.000
_cell.length_c   1.000
_cell.angle_alpha   90.00
_cell.angle_beta   90.00
_cell.angle_gamma   90.00
#
_symmetry.space_group_name_H-M   'P 1'
#
loop_
_entity.id
_entity.type
_entity.pdbx_description
1 polymer ?
#
loop_
_entity_poly.entity_id
_entity_poly.type
_entity_poly.pdbx_seq_one_letter_code
_entity_poly.pdbx_strand_id
1 'polypeptide(L)'
;MAHMLLSSTCEEQRSVVRYLWAKGHSPREIHRDMRGMYGDDCLDRSNVSRWCAFFQEGRVNQSDSPRSGRPVTVSTPQNVRAIEAAILKDRRVHLRTLSQTFNISYGAVYDIVNDTLKFCKESACDSVLGHVWRVIGGLC
;
A
#
# COMPACT_ATOMS: atom_id res chain seq x y z
N MET A 1 -1.09 40.12 -0.60
CA MET A 1 -0.04 39.39 -1.35
C MET A 1 -0.42 37.92 -1.34
N ALA A 2 -0.47 37.26 -2.50
CA ALA A 2 -0.65 35.81 -2.54
C ALA A 2 0.65 35.16 -2.08
N HIS A 3 0.58 34.28 -1.09
CA HIS A 3 1.74 33.51 -0.63
C HIS A 3 1.78 32.20 -1.41
N MET A 4 2.90 31.89 -2.04
CA MET A 4 3.07 30.61 -2.73
C MET A 4 3.04 29.46 -1.72
N LEU A 5 2.36 28.37 -2.08
CA LEU A 5 2.32 27.14 -1.30
C LEU A 5 3.46 26.24 -1.79
N LEU A 6 4.66 26.48 -1.26
CA LEU A 6 5.92 25.83 -1.67
C LEU A 6 6.04 24.36 -1.20
N SER A 7 5.07 23.86 -0.45
CA SER A 7 5.00 22.46 -0.06
C SER A 7 3.53 22.07 0.07
N SER A 8 3.05 21.19 -0.80
CA SER A 8 1.71 20.61 -0.69
C SER A 8 1.74 19.16 -1.13
N THR A 9 0.90 18.35 -0.51
CA THR A 9 0.71 16.95 -0.89
C THR A 9 -0.17 16.86 -2.13
N CYS A 10 -0.02 15.76 -2.88
CA CYS A 10 -0.91 15.47 -4.01
C CYS A 10 -2.39 15.40 -3.59
N GLU A 11 -2.69 15.01 -2.36
CA GLU A 11 -4.07 14.90 -1.85
C GLU A 11 -4.69 16.28 -1.61
N GLU A 12 -3.94 17.22 -1.04
CA GLU A 12 -4.38 18.61 -0.85
C GLU A 12 -4.68 19.29 -2.20
N GLN A 13 -3.80 19.09 -3.18
CA GLN A 13 -4.02 19.62 -4.52
C GLN A 13 -5.28 19.02 -5.18
N ARG A 14 -5.56 17.72 -4.98
CA ARG A 14 -6.81 17.08 -5.44
C ARG A 14 -8.05 17.65 -4.75
N SER A 15 -7.96 18.01 -3.47
CA SER A 15 -9.04 18.72 -2.77
C SER A 15 -9.35 20.06 -3.42
N VAL A 16 -8.32 20.82 -3.80
CA VAL A 16 -8.50 22.09 -4.53
C VAL A 16 -9.12 21.87 -5.90
N VAL A 17 -8.68 20.85 -6.65
CA VAL A 17 -9.31 20.48 -7.93
C VAL A 17 -10.79 20.18 -7.73
N ARG A 18 -11.15 19.40 -6.70
CA ARG A 18 -12.55 19.07 -6.40
C ARG A 18 -13.39 20.32 -6.10
N TYR A 19 -12.86 21.21 -5.28
CA TYR A 19 -13.52 22.47 -4.91
C TYR A 19 -13.75 23.37 -6.13
N LEU A 20 -12.74 23.57 -6.97
CA LEU A 20 -12.84 24.42 -8.16
C LEU A 20 -13.72 23.78 -9.26
N TRP A 21 -13.67 22.46 -9.42
CA TRP A 21 -14.58 21.73 -10.30
C TRP A 21 -16.04 21.89 -9.85
N ALA A 22 -16.32 21.76 -8.55
CA ALA A 22 -17.67 21.95 -8.00
C ALA A 22 -18.18 23.40 -8.17
N LYS A 23 -17.28 24.38 -8.27
CA LYS A 23 -17.59 25.77 -8.64
C LYS A 23 -17.87 25.99 -10.13
N GLY A 24 -17.70 24.95 -10.97
CA GLY A 24 -17.95 25.03 -12.41
C GLY A 24 -16.76 25.48 -13.25
N HIS A 25 -15.55 25.55 -12.67
CA HIS A 25 -14.35 25.88 -13.46
C HIS A 25 -13.98 24.74 -14.39
N SER A 26 -13.52 25.09 -15.61
CA SER A 26 -12.99 24.11 -16.55
C SER A 26 -11.61 23.59 -16.09
N PRO A 27 -11.21 22.36 -16.45
CA PRO A 27 -9.89 21.81 -16.07
C PRO A 27 -8.71 22.70 -16.48
N ARG A 28 -8.85 23.47 -17.57
CA ARG A 28 -7.84 24.42 -18.04
C ARG A 28 -7.68 25.60 -17.08
N GLU A 29 -8.78 26.14 -16.57
CA GLU A 29 -8.78 27.25 -15.61
C GLU A 29 -8.23 26.78 -14.26
N ILE A 30 -8.66 25.60 -13.81
CA ILE A 30 -8.17 24.98 -12.57
C ILE A 30 -6.66 24.84 -12.60
N HIS A 31 -6.09 24.27 -13.66
CA HIS A 31 -4.64 24.10 -13.77
C HIS A 31 -3.88 25.44 -13.81
N ARG A 32 -4.43 26.45 -14.51
CA ARG A 32 -3.81 27.79 -14.56
C ARG A 32 -3.74 28.41 -13.16
N ASP A 33 -4.84 28.36 -12.42
CA ASP A 33 -4.96 28.98 -11.11
C ASP A 33 -4.09 28.23 -10.08
N MET A 34 -4.07 26.89 -10.14
CA MET A 34 -3.21 26.06 -9.30
C MET A 34 -1.72 26.28 -9.59
N ARG A 35 -1.31 26.39 -10.86
CA ARG A 35 0.09 26.67 -11.23
C ARG A 35 0.59 28.00 -10.68
N GLY A 36 -0.29 28.99 -10.53
CA GLY A 36 0.05 30.26 -9.90
C GLY A 36 0.34 30.16 -8.39
N MET A 37 -0.22 29.15 -7.71
CA MET A 37 -0.11 28.97 -6.26
C MET A 37 0.94 27.93 -5.85
N TYR A 38 1.02 26.82 -6.59
CA TYR A 38 1.89 25.66 -6.31
C TYR A 38 3.18 25.65 -7.14
N GLY A 39 3.29 26.51 -8.17
CA GLY A 39 4.47 26.58 -9.02
C GLY A 39 4.76 25.25 -9.74
N ASP A 40 6.00 24.78 -9.63
CA ASP A 40 6.47 23.55 -10.29
C ASP A 40 5.98 22.26 -9.62
N ASP A 41 5.58 22.33 -8.34
CA ASP A 41 4.99 21.21 -7.60
C ASP A 41 3.50 21.00 -7.94
N CYS A 42 2.93 21.83 -8.81
CA CYS A 42 1.55 21.71 -9.25
C CYS A 42 1.29 20.40 -10.01
N LEU A 43 0.13 19.77 -9.74
CA LEU A 43 -0.39 18.68 -10.56
C LEU A 43 -0.40 19.06 -12.03
N ASP A 44 0.10 18.16 -12.88
CA ASP A 44 0.05 18.33 -14.32
C ASP A 44 -1.40 18.46 -14.83
N ARG A 45 -1.58 19.20 -15.93
CA ARG A 45 -2.87 19.42 -16.60
C ARG A 45 -3.62 18.12 -16.89
N SER A 46 -2.89 17.05 -17.22
CA SER A 46 -3.50 15.73 -17.48
C SER A 46 -4.09 15.11 -16.22
N ASN A 47 -3.41 15.27 -15.08
CA ASN A 47 -3.91 14.82 -13.78
C ASN A 47 -5.13 15.64 -13.35
N VAL A 48 -5.11 16.96 -13.51
CA VAL A 48 -6.27 17.83 -13.23
C VAL A 48 -7.49 17.37 -14.05
N SER A 49 -7.33 17.17 -15.36
CA SER A 49 -8.41 16.69 -16.23
C SER A 49 -8.95 15.32 -15.80
N ARG A 50 -8.07 14.38 -15.44
CA ARG A 50 -8.44 13.05 -14.95
C ARG A 50 -9.25 13.13 -13.66
N TRP A 51 -8.86 13.97 -12.71
CA TRP A 51 -9.59 14.16 -11.46
C TRP A 51 -10.96 14.80 -11.68
N CYS A 52 -11.08 15.78 -12.57
CA CYS A 52 -12.38 16.33 -12.95
C CYS A 52 -13.32 15.25 -13.53
N ALA A 53 -12.80 14.33 -14.36
CA ALA A 53 -13.58 13.21 -14.87
C ALA A 53 -14.03 12.26 -13.75
N PHE A 54 -13.14 11.90 -12.82
CA PHE A 54 -13.51 11.08 -11.66
C PHE A 54 -14.59 11.73 -10.78
N PHE A 55 -14.55 13.05 -10.59
CA PHE A 55 -15.58 13.76 -9.84
C PHE A 55 -16.92 13.79 -10.58
N GLN A 56 -16.90 13.89 -11.91
CA GLN A 56 -18.09 13.76 -12.75
C GLN A 56 -18.69 12.35 -12.68
N GLU A 57 -17.86 11.31 -12.55
CA GLU A 57 -18.27 9.92 -12.32
C GLU A 57 -18.74 9.63 -10.88
N GLY A 58 -18.74 10.63 -9.99
CA GLY A 58 -19.23 10.51 -8.62
C GLY A 58 -18.22 9.95 -7.62
N ARG A 59 -16.92 9.89 -7.96
CA ARG A 59 -15.86 9.44 -7.03
C ARG A 59 -15.71 10.43 -5.87
N VAL A 60 -15.99 9.98 -4.65
CA VAL A 60 -15.87 10.81 -3.43
C VAL A 60 -14.46 10.74 -2.82
N ASN A 61 -13.76 9.61 -2.98
CA ASN A 61 -12.45 9.40 -2.39
C ASN A 61 -11.33 10.07 -3.20
N GLN A 62 -10.53 10.89 -2.51
CA GLN A 62 -9.43 11.67 -3.08
C GLN A 62 -8.06 10.97 -2.93
N SER A 63 -8.00 9.95 -2.05
CA SER A 63 -6.81 9.12 -1.93
C SER A 63 -6.72 8.12 -3.08
N ASP A 64 -5.48 7.69 -3.34
CA ASP A 64 -5.26 6.56 -4.23
C ASP A 64 -5.98 5.33 -3.67
N SER A 65 -6.70 4.61 -4.53
CA SER A 65 -7.23 3.29 -4.15
C SER A 65 -6.05 2.40 -3.73
N PRO A 66 -6.26 1.43 -2.80
CA PRO A 66 -5.23 0.46 -2.45
C PRO A 66 -4.62 -0.07 -3.73
N ARG A 67 -3.32 0.16 -3.93
CA ARG A 67 -2.63 -0.33 -5.12
C ARG A 67 -2.65 -1.84 -5.00
N SER A 68 -3.38 -2.51 -5.88
CA SER A 68 -3.17 -3.93 -6.11
C SER A 68 -1.75 -4.05 -6.64
N GLY A 69 -0.81 -4.31 -5.74
CA GLY A 69 0.47 -4.88 -6.12
C GLY A 69 0.21 -6.13 -6.95
N ARG A 70 1.18 -6.54 -7.77
CA ARG A 70 1.07 -7.79 -8.52
C ARG A 70 0.70 -8.90 -7.54
N PRO A 71 -0.47 -9.56 -7.65
CA PRO A 71 -0.75 -10.72 -6.83
C PRO A 71 0.32 -11.74 -7.19
N VAL A 72 1.16 -12.07 -6.21
CA VAL A 72 2.14 -13.13 -6.37
C VAL A 72 1.29 -14.38 -6.57
N THR A 73 1.25 -14.89 -7.80
CA THR A 73 0.47 -16.06 -8.26
C THR A 73 0.75 -17.34 -7.46
N VAL A 74 1.67 -17.27 -6.51
CA VAL A 74 2.15 -18.35 -5.67
C VAL A 74 1.41 -18.42 -4.31
N SER A 75 0.66 -17.37 -3.93
CA SER A 75 -0.15 -17.33 -2.71
C SER A 75 -1.55 -17.93 -2.92
N THR A 76 -1.63 -19.14 -3.50
CA THR A 76 -2.89 -19.86 -3.55
C THR A 76 -3.36 -20.22 -2.14
N PRO A 77 -4.67 -20.27 -1.85
CA PRO A 77 -5.18 -20.64 -0.53
C PRO A 77 -4.64 -22.00 -0.03
N GLN A 78 -4.36 -22.94 -0.95
CA GLN A 78 -3.71 -24.21 -0.62
C GLN A 78 -2.29 -24.00 -0.07
N ASN A 79 -1.47 -23.19 -0.73
CA ASN A 79 -0.09 -22.94 -0.33
C ASN A 79 -0.03 -22.20 1.03
N VAL A 80 -0.93 -21.24 1.25
CA VAL A 80 -1.04 -20.52 2.53
C VAL A 80 -1.34 -21.49 3.68
N ARG A 81 -2.37 -22.34 3.53
CA ARG A 81 -2.74 -23.34 4.56
C ARG A 81 -1.64 -24.36 4.80
N ALA A 82 -0.94 -24.79 3.75
CA ALA A 82 0.13 -25.77 3.88
C ALA A 82 1.36 -25.20 4.61
N ILE A 83 1.71 -23.94 4.34
CA ILE A 83 2.77 -23.22 5.05
C ILE A 83 2.38 -22.99 6.52
N GLU A 84 1.14 -22.60 6.78
CA GLU A 84 0.61 -22.45 8.15
C GLU A 84 0.70 -23.76 8.94
N ALA A 85 0.25 -24.87 8.37
CA ALA A 85 0.33 -26.18 9.00
C ALA A 85 1.79 -26.62 9.26
N ALA A 86 2.72 -26.29 8.36
CA ALA A 86 4.14 -26.59 8.54
C ALA A 86 4.75 -25.79 9.71
N ILE A 87 4.40 -24.51 9.86
CA ILE A 87 4.85 -23.65 10.96
C ILE A 87 4.24 -24.09 12.30
N LEU A 88 2.96 -24.50 12.30
CA LEU A 88 2.30 -25.01 13.50
C LEU A 88 2.89 -26.36 13.96
N LYS A 89 3.28 -27.22 13.01
CA LYS A 89 3.91 -28.51 13.30
C LYS A 89 5.33 -28.34 13.84
N ASP A 90 6.10 -27.43 13.27
CA ASP A 90 7.44 -27.10 13.74
C ASP A 90 7.65 -25.58 13.76
N ARG A 91 7.61 -25.02 14.99
CA ARG A 91 7.77 -23.58 15.20
C ARG A 91 9.21 -23.09 15.02
N ARG A 92 10.16 -23.96 14.64
CA ARG A 92 11.56 -23.61 14.35
C ARG A 92 11.92 -23.65 12.87
N VAL A 93 10.94 -23.85 11.99
CA VAL A 93 11.18 -23.98 10.54
C VAL A 93 11.70 -22.68 9.95
N HIS A 94 12.71 -22.78 9.07
CA HIS A 94 13.29 -21.64 8.36
C HIS A 94 12.56 -21.38 7.04
N LEU A 95 12.45 -20.11 6.64
CA LEU A 95 11.83 -19.72 5.36
C LEU A 95 12.47 -20.42 4.15
N ARG A 96 13.77 -20.71 4.20
CA ARG A 96 14.49 -21.46 3.15
C ARG A 96 13.99 -22.90 3.04
N THR A 97 13.73 -23.56 4.16
CA THR A 97 13.18 -24.92 4.21
C THR A 97 11.77 -24.95 3.64
N LEU A 98 10.92 -23.98 3.98
CA LEU A 98 9.57 -23.85 3.42
C LEU A 98 9.60 -23.62 1.90
N SER A 99 10.49 -22.74 1.43
CA SER A 99 10.69 -22.47 0.00
C SER A 99 11.04 -23.75 -0.77
N GLN A 100 11.93 -24.57 -0.24
CA GLN A 100 12.33 -25.85 -0.85
C GLN A 100 11.20 -26.88 -0.82
N THR A 101 10.50 -27.03 0.31
CA THR A 101 9.42 -28.01 0.48
C THR A 101 8.21 -27.71 -0.40
N PHE A 102 7.83 -26.44 -0.52
CA PHE A 102 6.66 -26.03 -1.29
C PHE A 102 7.00 -25.63 -2.73
N ASN A 103 8.28 -25.63 -3.12
CA ASN A 103 8.78 -25.16 -4.42
C ASN A 103 8.29 -23.73 -4.76
N ILE A 104 8.32 -22.86 -3.75
CA ILE A 104 7.87 -21.46 -3.82
C ILE A 104 9.10 -20.56 -3.67
N SER A 105 9.11 -19.42 -4.37
CA SER A 105 10.19 -18.44 -4.21
C SER A 105 10.30 -17.96 -2.76
N TYR A 106 11.52 -17.73 -2.28
CA TYR A 106 11.76 -17.26 -0.92
C TYR A 106 10.94 -16.01 -0.55
N GLY A 107 10.87 -15.03 -1.48
CA GLY A 107 10.08 -13.81 -1.29
C GLY A 107 8.59 -14.09 -1.10
N ALA A 108 8.01 -14.97 -1.91
CA ALA A 108 6.60 -15.35 -1.76
C ALA A 108 6.31 -16.06 -0.43
N VAL A 109 7.22 -16.92 0.06
CA VAL A 109 7.07 -17.51 1.41
C VAL A 109 7.14 -16.42 2.48
N TYR A 110 8.07 -15.48 2.36
CA TYR A 110 8.21 -14.35 3.28
C TYR A 110 6.92 -13.52 3.34
N ASP A 111 6.38 -13.14 2.19
CA ASP A 111 5.13 -12.37 2.08
C ASP A 111 3.94 -13.13 2.68
N ILE A 112 3.83 -14.44 2.42
CA ILE A 112 2.76 -15.27 3.01
C ILE A 112 2.89 -15.30 4.55
N VAL A 113 4.09 -15.53 5.08
CA VAL A 113 4.31 -15.67 6.53
C VAL A 113 4.12 -14.33 7.25
N ASN A 114 4.62 -13.23 6.68
CA ASN A 114 4.62 -11.91 7.30
C ASN A 114 3.33 -11.13 7.03
N ASP A 115 2.85 -11.11 5.78
CA ASP A 115 1.71 -10.28 5.38
C ASP A 115 0.38 -10.99 5.56
N THR A 116 0.32 -12.30 5.28
CA THR A 116 -0.92 -13.09 5.36
C THR A 116 -1.11 -13.73 6.74
N LEU A 117 -0.10 -14.45 7.23
CA LEU A 117 -0.20 -15.22 8.49
C LEU A 117 0.23 -14.44 9.74
N LYS A 118 0.86 -13.26 9.58
CA LYS A 118 1.33 -12.38 10.68
C LYS A 118 2.21 -13.11 11.70
N PHE A 119 2.98 -14.11 11.27
CA PHE A 119 4.00 -14.72 12.12
C PHE A 119 5.25 -13.86 12.13
N CYS A 120 5.81 -13.61 13.32
CA CYS A 120 7.12 -12.98 13.46
C CYS A 120 8.10 -13.90 14.18
N LYS A 121 9.35 -13.82 13.73
CA LYS A 121 10.46 -14.55 14.32
C LYS A 121 10.85 -13.86 15.61
N GLU A 122 10.77 -14.55 16.75
CA GLU A 122 11.29 -14.02 18.01
C GLU A 122 12.83 -13.96 17.89
N SER A 123 13.37 -12.75 17.76
CA SER A 123 14.79 -12.50 18.02
C SER A 123 14.93 -12.11 19.48
N ALA A 124 15.18 -13.09 20.35
CA ALA A 124 15.54 -12.82 21.75
C ALA A 124 17.04 -13.09 21.93
N CYS A 125 17.71 -12.13 22.53
CA CYS A 125 19.14 -12.10 22.85
C CYS A 125 19.54 -13.07 23.98
N ASP A 126 18.71 -14.04 24.34
CA ASP A 126 18.91 -14.85 25.55
C ASP A 126 19.12 -16.34 25.25
N SER A 127 20.20 -16.85 25.80
CA SER A 127 21.03 -17.91 25.23
C SER A 127 20.53 -19.33 25.49
N VAL A 128 19.21 -19.59 25.58
CA VAL A 128 18.74 -20.93 26.00
C VAL A 128 17.46 -21.49 25.38
N LEU A 129 16.74 -20.77 24.52
CA LEU A 129 15.57 -21.34 23.83
C LEU A 129 15.58 -21.00 22.34
N GLY A 130 15.95 -22.00 21.53
CA GLY A 130 16.09 -21.86 20.09
C GLY A 130 14.83 -21.36 19.38
N HIS A 131 15.02 -20.35 18.52
CA HIS A 131 14.29 -20.00 17.30
C HIS A 131 12.81 -20.39 17.26
N VAL A 132 11.91 -19.58 17.84
CA VAL A 132 10.46 -19.86 17.83
C VAL A 132 9.71 -18.76 17.07
N TRP A 133 8.79 -19.15 16.19
CA TRP A 133 7.81 -18.24 15.59
C TRP A 133 6.66 -17.92 16.56
N ARG A 134 6.31 -16.64 16.71
CA ARG A 134 5.14 -16.17 17.46
C ARG A 134 4.15 -15.51 16.51
N VAL A 135 2.85 -15.77 16.69
CA VAL A 135 1.77 -15.02 16.01
C VAL A 135 1.74 -13.61 16.57
N ILE A 136 1.88 -12.59 15.72
CA ILE A 136 1.53 -11.22 16.12
C ILE A 136 0.02 -11.12 16.08
N GLY A 137 -0.64 -11.37 17.22
CA GLY A 137 -2.05 -11.08 17.38
C GLY A 137 -2.82 -12.12 18.19
N GLY A 138 -2.87 -11.90 19.50
CA GLY A 138 -3.95 -12.33 20.36
C GLY A 138 -4.45 -11.11 21.14
N LEU A 139 -5.71 -10.73 20.91
CA LEU A 139 -6.47 -9.62 21.51
C LEU A 139 -5.97 -8.19 21.23
N CYS A 140 -6.62 -7.53 20.28
CA CYS A 140 -7.59 -6.43 20.49
C CYS A 140 -8.27 -6.09 19.17
#